data_AF-A0AAV5M1B1-F1
#
_entry.id   AF-A0AAV5M1B1-F1
#
_cell.length_a   1.000
_cell.length_b   1.000
_cell.length_c   1.000
_cell.angle_alpha   90.00
_cell.angle_beta   90.00
_cell.angle_gamma   90.00
#
_symmetry.space_group_name_H-M   'P 1'
#
loop_
_entity.id
_entity.type
_entity.pdbx_description
1 polymer ?
#
loop_
_entity_poly.entity_id
_entity_poly.type
_entity_poly.pdbx_seq_one_letter_code
_entity_poly.pdbx_strand_id
1 'polypeptide(L)' 'MTLVEVGPRFCLNPIKVFGGSFGGPTLYENPFYVSPNQIRALEKKQKAGKYAKKVKAKTRRKMHELSNPLEPDEFADMWK' A
#
# COMPACT_ATOMS: atom_id res chain seq x y z
N MET A 1 11.71 20.06 45.10
CA MET A 1 12.81 19.80 44.16
C MET A 1 12.20 19.24 42.89
N THR A 2 12.28 19.97 41.77
CA THR A 2 11.58 19.67 40.51
C THR A 2 12.57 19.25 39.43
N LEU A 3 12.27 18.16 38.71
CA LEU A 3 13.04 17.75 37.54
C LEU A 3 12.72 18.65 36.35
N VAL A 4 13.78 19.06 35.62
CA VAL A 4 13.69 19.83 34.38
C VAL A 4 14.40 19.04 33.30
N GLU A 5 13.76 18.89 32.14
CA GLU A 5 14.39 18.29 30.98
C GLU A 5 15.43 19.21 30.37
N VAL A 6 16.65 18.72 30.25
CA VAL A 6 17.77 19.40 29.58
C VAL A 6 18.12 18.73 28.24
N GLY A 7 17.78 17.44 28.10
CA GLY A 7 18.19 16.62 26.98
C GLY A 7 17.06 16.24 26.01
N PRO A 8 17.43 15.71 24.83
CA PRO A 8 16.46 15.22 23.85
C PRO A 8 15.72 13.97 24.31
N ARG A 9 14.49 13.79 23.81
CA ARG A 9 13.71 12.57 23.97
C ARG A 9 13.91 11.64 22.78
N PHE A 10 14.09 10.36 23.04
CA PHE A 10 14.20 9.34 22.00
C PHE A 10 13.33 8.13 22.32
N CYS A 11 12.88 7.46 21.26
CA CYS A 11 12.24 6.15 21.34
C CYS A 11 13.15 5.15 20.63
N LEU A 12 13.65 4.16 21.36
CA LEU A 12 14.54 3.14 20.84
C LEU A 12 13.78 1.81 20.69
N ASN A 13 13.97 1.14 19.55
CA ASN A 13 13.41 -0.18 19.29
C ASN A 13 14.55 -1.12 18.84
N PRO A 14 14.91 -2.14 19.65
CA PRO A 14 15.95 -3.10 19.29
C PRO A 14 15.61 -3.87 18.01
N ILE A 15 16.61 -4.03 17.13
CA ILE A 15 16.47 -4.73 15.85
C ILE A 15 17.09 -6.12 15.92
N LYS A 16 18.43 -6.18 16.06
CA LYS A 16 19.21 -7.42 16.13
C LYS A 16 20.42 -7.25 17.06
N VAL A 17 20.88 -8.36 17.62
CA VAL A 17 22.12 -8.47 18.39
C VAL A 17 23.04 -9.49 17.72
N PHE A 18 24.29 -9.10 17.48
CA PHE A 18 25.30 -9.95 16.86
C PHE A 18 26.32 -10.42 17.90
N GLY A 19 26.85 -11.63 17.74
CA GLY A 19 27.78 -12.23 18.68
C GLY A 19 29.23 -11.75 18.58
N GLY A 20 29.57 -10.91 17.60
CA GLY A 20 30.89 -10.34 17.41
C GLY A 20 30.87 -8.81 17.28
N SER A 21 32.06 -8.22 17.18
CA SER A 21 32.21 -6.77 16.97
C SER A 21 31.75 -6.41 15.55
N PHE A 22 30.62 -5.70 15.45
CA PHE A 22 30.00 -5.27 14.18
C PHE A 22 29.74 -6.40 13.17
N GLY A 23 29.64 -7.65 13.63
CA GLY A 23 29.45 -8.83 12.78
C GLY A 23 29.30 -10.13 13.57
N GLY A 24 29.36 -11.26 12.89
CA GLY A 24 29.16 -12.58 13.49
C GLY A 24 27.69 -13.05 13.46
N PRO A 25 27.39 -14.21 14.06
CA PRO A 25 26.05 -14.79 14.02
C PRO A 25 25.04 -13.91 14.78
N THR A 26 23.81 -13.85 14.26
CA THR A 26 22.68 -13.20 14.93
C THR A 26 22.30 -14.02 16.16
N LEU A 27 22.47 -13.46 17.35
CA LEU A 27 22.07 -14.09 18.61
C LEU A 27 20.60 -13.83 18.94
N TYR A 28 20.11 -12.67 18.54
CA TYR A 28 18.73 -12.25 18.77
C TYR A 28 18.23 -11.41 17.60
N GLU A 29 16.99 -11.66 17.21
CA GLU A 29 16.25 -10.87 16.24
C GLU A 29 14.85 -10.61 16.81
N ASN A 30 14.45 -9.34 16.82
CA ASN A 30 13.15 -8.95 17.34
C ASN A 30 12.04 -9.31 16.34
N PRO A 31 11.13 -10.26 16.67
CA PRO A 31 10.07 -10.68 15.75
C PRO A 31 9.02 -9.58 15.50
N PHE A 32 8.92 -8.58 16.39
CA PHE A 32 7.96 -7.48 16.28
C PHE A 32 8.53 -6.27 15.53
N TYR A 33 9.83 -6.24 15.25
CA TYR A 33 10.43 -5.15 14.50
C TYR A 33 10.12 -5.29 13.01
N VAL A 34 9.38 -4.33 12.47
CA VAL A 34 9.16 -4.19 11.03
C VAL A 34 9.93 -2.98 10.53
N SER A 35 10.78 -3.18 9.52
CA SER A 35 11.56 -2.08 8.96
C SER A 35 10.64 -1.04 8.27
N PRO A 36 10.90 0.27 8.39
CA PRO A 36 10.13 1.30 7.69
C PRO A 36 10.12 1.11 6.16
N ASN A 37 11.21 0.55 5.61
CA ASN A 37 11.31 0.25 4.19
C ASN A 37 10.33 -0.85 3.77
N GLN A 38 10.11 -1.86 4.61
CA GLN A 38 9.12 -2.90 4.37
C GLN A 38 7.69 -2.35 4.38
N ILE A 39 7.39 -1.44 5.32
CA ILE A 39 6.08 -0.75 5.36
C ILE A 39 5.86 0.04 4.07
N ARG A 40 6.83 0.84 3.64
CA ARG A 40 6.77 1.61 2.37
C ARG A 40 6.61 0.71 1.15
N ALA A 41 7.33 -0.41 1.10
CA ALA A 41 7.22 -1.38 0.01
C ALA A 41 5.83 -2.01 -0.05
N LEU A 42 5.26 -2.35 1.12
CA LEU A 42 3.91 -2.91 1.24
C LEU A 42 2.85 -1.90 0.77
N GLU A 43 2.95 -0.64 1.19
CA GLU A 43 2.07 0.42 0.70
C GLU A 43 2.15 0.60 -0.82
N LYS A 44 3.37 0.60 -1.38
CA LYS A 44 3.57 0.71 -2.82
C LYS A 44 2.94 -0.46 -3.56
N LYS A 45 3.09 -1.69 -3.04
CA LYS A 45 2.47 -2.89 -3.60
C LYS A 45 0.94 -2.83 -3.57
N GLN A 46 0.35 -2.35 -2.48
CA GLN A 46 -1.10 -2.14 -2.40
C GLN A 46 -1.59 -1.12 -3.45
N LYS A 47 -0.86 -0.02 -3.63
CA LYS A 47 -1.19 1.03 -4.61
C LYS A 47 -1.02 0.55 -6.06
N ALA A 48 -0.05 -0.31 -6.35
CA ALA A 48 0.23 -0.82 -7.70
C ALA A 48 -0.97 -1.54 -8.34
N GLY A 49 -1.79 -2.23 -7.55
CA GLY A 49 -2.99 -2.92 -8.05
C GLY A 49 -4.11 -2.01 -8.55
N LYS A 50 -4.09 -0.71 -8.22
CA LYS A 50 -5.15 0.24 -8.57
C LYS A 50 -5.27 0.44 -10.08
N TYR A 51 -4.14 0.55 -10.77
CA TYR A 51 -4.13 0.73 -12.23
C TYR A 51 -4.67 -0.51 -12.95
N ALA A 52 -4.18 -1.70 -12.62
CA ALA A 52 -4.66 -2.95 -13.20
C ALA A 52 -6.17 -3.16 -12.97
N LYS A 53 -6.68 -2.86 -11.77
CA LYS A 53 -8.12 -2.88 -11.46
C LYS A 53 -8.91 -1.91 -12.34
N LYS A 54 -8.41 -0.67 -12.52
CA LYS A 54 -9.05 0.34 -13.38
C LYS A 54 -9.14 -0.13 -14.83
N VAL A 55 -8.06 -0.70 -15.38
CA VAL A 55 -8.04 -1.23 -16.74
C VAL A 55 -9.05 -2.37 -16.90
N LYS A 56 -9.05 -3.35 -15.98
CA LYS A 56 -10.01 -4.46 -15.99
C LYS A 56 -11.47 -3.96 -15.93
N ALA A 57 -11.76 -2.97 -15.09
CA ALA A 57 -13.09 -2.38 -14.98
C ALA A 57 -13.53 -1.70 -16.29
N LYS A 58 -12.61 -0.98 -16.97
CA LYS A 58 -12.89 -0.36 -18.28
C LYS A 58 -13.21 -1.41 -19.35
N THR A 59 -12.43 -2.49 -19.41
CA THR A 59 -12.68 -3.60 -20.35
C THR A 59 -14.02 -4.27 -20.08
N ARG A 60 -14.34 -4.56 -18.81
CA ARG A 60 -15.61 -5.16 -18.42
C ARG A 60 -16.80 -4.29 -18.81
N ARG A 61 -16.71 -2.96 -18.61
CA ARG A 61 -17.75 -2.02 -19.03
C ARG A 61 -18.00 -2.07 -20.54
N LYS A 62 -16.92 -2.03 -21.35
CA LYS A 62 -17.04 -2.14 -22.81
C LYS A 62 -17.68 -3.46 -23.25
N MET A 63 -17.30 -4.57 -22.62
CA MET A 63 -17.90 -5.87 -22.91
C MET A 63 -19.40 -5.88 -22.57
N HIS A 64 -19.80 -5.27 -21.45
CA HIS A 64 -21.20 -5.15 -21.06
C HIS A 64 -22.00 -4.28 -22.04
N GLU A 65 -21.46 -3.13 -22.45
CA GLU A 65 -22.08 -2.26 -23.48
C GLU A 65 -22.24 -3.00 -24.81
N LEU A 66 -21.26 -3.82 -25.21
CA LEU A 66 -21.32 -4.63 -26.43
C LEU A 66 -22.35 -5.78 -26.33
N SER A 67 -22.44 -6.43 -25.16
CA SER A 67 -23.37 -7.56 -24.95
C SER A 67 -24.82 -7.12 -24.76
N ASN A 68 -25.04 -5.87 -24.36
CA ASN A 68 -26.36 -5.29 -24.13
C ASN A 68 -26.56 -4.05 -25.01
N PRO A 69 -26.65 -4.21 -26.34
CA PRO A 69 -27.03 -3.11 -27.21
C PRO A 69 -28.47 -2.70 -26.88
N LEU A 70 -28.67 -1.40 -26.63
CA LEU A 70 -30.01 -0.86 -26.43
C LEU A 70 -30.78 -0.92 -27.76
N GLU A 71 -32.06 -1.25 -27.70
CA GLU A 71 -32.94 -1.14 -28.86
C GLU A 71 -32.94 0.33 -29.33
N PRO A 72 -32.84 0.59 -30.65
CA PRO A 72 -32.96 1.93 -31.19
C PRO A 72 -34.31 2.53 -30.80
N ASP A 73 -34.30 3.73 -30.21
CA ASP A 73 -35.53 4.44 -29.85
C ASP A 73 -36.22 4.95 -31.12
N GLU A 74 -37.42 4.44 -31.39
CA GLU A 74 -38.23 4.78 -32.55
C GLU A 74 -38.63 6.26 -32.59
N PHE A 75 -38.61 6.96 -31.44
CA PHE A 75 -38.96 8.38 -31.33
C PHE A 75 -37.75 9.31 -31.16
N ALA A 76 -36.52 8.81 -31.31
CA ALA A 76 -35.30 9.59 -31.08
C ALA A 76 -35.20 10.87 -31.93
N ASP A 77 -35.86 10.91 -33.08
CA ASP A 77 -35.90 12.06 -34.00
C ASP A 77 -37.17 12.93 -33.89
N MET A 78 -38.10 12.62 -32.96
CA MET A 78 -39.42 13.28 -32.88
C MET A 78 -39.36 14.75 -32.43
N TRP A 79 -38.26 15.19 -31.80
CA TRP A 79 -38.12 16.54 -31.21
C TRP A 79 -36.88 17.31 -31.70
N LYS A 80 -36.41 17.03 -32.93
CA LYS A 80 -35.44 17.90 -33.62
C LYS A 80 -36.13 19.07 -34.32
#